data_AF-A0A6N9NYQ3-F1
#
_entry.id   AF-A0A6N9NYQ3-F1
#
_cell.length_a   1.000
_cell.length_b   1.000
_cell.length_c   1.000
_cell.angle_alpha   90.00
_cell.angle_beta   90.00
_cell.angle_gamma   90.00
#
_symmetry.space_group_name_H-M   'P 1'
#
loop_
_entity.id
_entity.type
_entity.pdbx_description
1 polymer ?
#
loop_
_entity_poly.entity_id
_entity_poly.type
_entity_poly.pdbx_seq_one_letter_code
_entity_poly.pdbx_strand_id
1 'polypeptide(L)' 'MKIKITLVEQKGTCPCHRGHKVGDTFDFDTERGKLCPMAAHVLFPMIDILRYGGELKSNVFCCPDVDTINVFKIEKVD' A
#
# COMPACT_ATOMS: atom_id res chain seq x y z
N MET A 1 7.37 15.94 1.85
CA MET A 1 6.80 14.86 2.68
C MET A 1 6.85 13.59 1.85
N LYS A 2 7.67 12.62 2.25
CA LYS A 2 7.81 11.35 1.56
C LYS A 2 6.80 10.35 2.16
N ILE A 3 6.21 9.51 1.32
CA ILE A 3 5.32 8.44 1.79
C ILE A 3 5.94 7.09 1.43
N LYS A 4 6.23 6.30 2.45
CA LYS A 4 6.68 4.92 2.31
C LYS A 4 5.49 3.98 2.44
N ILE A 5 5.40 3.05 1.51
CA ILE A 5 4.41 1.96 1.50
C ILE A 5 5.20 0.68 1.72
N THR A 6 4.78 -0.14 2.68
CA THR A 6 5.42 -1.44 2.97
C THR A 6 4.39 -2.54 2.96
N LEU A 7 4.61 -3.62 2.22
CA LEU A 7 3.78 -4.82 2.32
C LEU A 7 4.16 -5.56 3.60
N VAL A 8 3.23 -5.62 4.56
CA VAL A 8 3.49 -6.17 5.90
C VAL A 8 2.88 -7.55 6.13
N GLU A 9 1.86 -7.92 5.36
CA GLU A 9 1.18 -9.20 5.50
C GLU A 9 0.54 -9.61 4.16
N GLN A 10 0.47 -10.91 3.89
CA GLN A 10 -0.33 -11.48 2.81
C GLN A 10 -1.24 -12.56 3.41
N LYS A 11 -2.53 -12.50 3.09
CA LYS A 11 -3.54 -13.50 3.45
C LYS A 11 -4.15 -14.12 2.20
N GLY A 12 -4.81 -15.26 2.36
CA GLY A 12 -5.41 -16.02 1.26
C GLY A 12 -4.56 -17.20 0.82
N THR A 13 -5.10 -18.01 -0.09
CA THR A 13 -4.45 -19.24 -0.57
C THR A 13 -3.69 -19.03 -1.88
N CYS A 14 -3.89 -17.89 -2.55
CA CYS A 14 -3.25 -17.58 -3.83
C CYS A 14 -2.07 -16.61 -3.64
N PRO A 15 -1.06 -16.68 -4.53
CA PRO A 15 0.02 -15.70 -4.56
C PRO A 15 -0.44 -14.39 -5.23
N CYS A 16 0.24 -13.28 -4.91
CA CYS A 16 -0.03 -12.00 -5.55
C CYS A 16 0.23 -12.08 -7.07
N HIS A 17 -0.78 -11.74 -7.88
CA HIS A 17 -0.70 -11.71 -9.34
C HIS A 17 0.41 -10.79 -9.89
N ARG A 18 0.70 -9.69 -9.17
CA ARG A 18 1.78 -8.75 -9.53
C ARG A 18 3.15 -9.19 -9.01
N GLY A 19 3.21 -10.22 -8.17
CA GLY A 19 4.45 -10.76 -7.60
C GLY A 19 4.97 -10.05 -6.36
N HIS A 20 4.17 -9.17 -5.73
CA HIS A 20 4.57 -8.49 -4.48
C HIS A 20 4.74 -9.49 -3.33
N LYS A 21 5.68 -9.21 -2.43
CA LYS A 21 6.04 -10.04 -1.28
C LYS A 21 6.10 -9.23 0.01
N VAL A 22 5.90 -9.90 1.14
CA VAL A 22 6.07 -9.28 2.47
C VAL A 22 7.50 -8.75 2.60
N GLY A 23 7.63 -7.51 3.04
CA GLY A 23 8.89 -6.78 3.10
C GLY A 23 9.16 -5.87 1.91
N ASP A 24 8.41 -5.99 0.80
CA ASP A 24 8.52 -5.05 -0.31
C ASP A 24 8.17 -3.62 0.16
N THR A 25 9.00 -2.66 -0.25
CA THR A 25 8.80 -1.24 0.07
C THR A 25 8.77 -0.40 -1.18
N PHE A 26 7.92 0.61 -1.19
CA PHE A 26 7.75 1.54 -2.30
C PHE A 26 7.72 2.97 -1.80
N ASP A 27 8.42 3.85 -2.51
CA ASP A 27 8.21 5.28 -2.45
C ASP A 27 7.00 5.66 -3.33
N PHE A 28 6.00 6.31 -2.75
CA PHE A 28 4.78 6.61 -3.50
C PHE A 28 4.98 7.64 -4.63
N ASP A 29 5.88 8.60 -4.47
CA ASP A 29 6.08 9.68 -5.44
C ASP A 29 6.82 9.19 -6.69
N THR A 30 7.83 8.34 -6.48
CA THR A 30 8.78 7.89 -7.49
C THR A 30 8.53 6.46 -7.97
N GLU A 31 7.90 5.60 -7.16
CA GLU A 31 7.75 4.16 -7.45
C GLU A 31 6.30 3.69 -7.58
N ARG A 32 5.31 4.59 -7.59
CA ARG A 32 3.89 4.20 -7.74
C ARG A 32 3.60 3.26 -8.92
N GLY A 33 4.37 3.35 -10.02
CA GLY A 33 4.22 2.47 -11.18
C GLY A 33 4.59 1.01 -10.91
N LYS A 34 5.39 0.76 -9.88
CA LYS A 34 5.77 -0.59 -9.43
C LYS A 34 4.64 -1.28 -8.66
N LEU A 35 3.76 -0.50 -8.00
CA LEU A 35 2.59 -1.06 -7.32
C LEU A 35 1.60 -1.70 -8.31
N CYS A 36 0.86 -2.68 -7.80
CA CYS A 36 -0.28 -3.23 -8.52
C CYS A 36 -1.39 -2.17 -8.62
N PRO A 37 -2.10 -2.01 -9.75
CA PRO A 37 -3.19 -1.05 -9.87
C PRO A 37 -4.26 -1.20 -8.77
N MET A 38 -4.55 -2.43 -8.34
CA MET A 38 -5.50 -2.70 -7.24
C MET A 38 -5.02 -2.13 -5.90
N ALA A 39 -3.74 -2.29 -5.57
CA ALA A 39 -3.15 -1.71 -4.36
C ALA A 39 -3.10 -0.18 -4.46
N ALA A 40 -2.67 0.35 -5.61
CA ALA A 40 -2.61 1.79 -5.85
C ALA A 40 -3.98 2.47 -5.72
N HIS A 41 -5.05 1.82 -6.20
CA HIS A 41 -6.42 2.35 -6.12
C HIS A 41 -6.89 2.56 -4.67
N VAL A 42 -6.57 1.62 -3.77
CA VAL A 42 -6.93 1.74 -2.34
C VAL A 42 -6.03 2.70 -1.59
N LEU A 43 -4.73 2.69 -1.88
CA LEU A 43 -3.76 3.51 -1.15
C LEU A 43 -3.81 4.98 -1.53
N PHE A 44 -4.11 5.31 -2.79
CA PHE A 44 -4.16 6.68 -3.30
C PHE A 44 -4.98 7.65 -2.41
N PRO A 45 -6.26 7.37 -2.08
CA PRO A 45 -7.04 8.29 -1.24
C PRO A 45 -6.50 8.41 0.19
N MET A 46 -5.97 7.33 0.77
CA MET A 46 -5.41 7.35 2.12
C MET A 46 -4.14 8.19 2.19
N ILE A 47 -3.31 8.10 1.16
CA ILE A 47 -2.09 8.88 1.04
C ILE A 47 -2.40 10.36 0.81
N ASP A 48 -3.42 10.67 0.01
CA ASP A 48 -3.83 12.06 -0.22
C ASP A 48 -4.38 12.71 1.06
N ILE A 49 -5.13 11.99 1.89
CA ILE A 49 -5.51 12.48 3.23
C ILE A 49 -4.26 12.90 4.02
N LEU A 50 -3.23 12.05 4.07
CA LEU A 50 -1.97 12.36 4.76
C LEU A 50 -1.24 13.56 4.15
N ARG A 51 -1.25 13.69 2.82
CA ARG A 51 -0.61 14.80 2.07
C ARG A 51 -1.26 16.14 2.31
N TYR A 52 -2.58 16.17 2.41
CA TYR A 52 -3.33 17.41 2.67
C TYR A 52 -3.47 17.72 4.17
N GLY A 53 -2.65 17.07 5.03
CA GLY A 53 -2.59 17.35 6.45
C GLY A 53 -3.68 16.68 7.29
N GLY A 54 -4.45 15.78 6.72
CA GLY A 54 -5.41 14.95 7.45
C GLY A 54 -4.76 13.81 8.23
N GLU A 55 -5.56 13.21 9.10
CA GLU A 55 -5.17 12.07 9.94
C GLU A 55 -5.99 10.84 9.57
N LEU A 56 -5.32 9.69 9.52
CA LEU A 56 -5.97 8.40 9.29
C LEU A 56 -6.18 7.69 10.62
N LYS A 57 -7.33 7.01 10.75
CA LYS A 57 -7.60 6.13 11.91
C LYS A 57 -6.79 4.83 11.89
N SER A 58 -6.27 4.46 10.73
CA SER A 58 -5.43 3.27 10.51
C SER A 58 -4.26 3.66 9.62
N ASN A 59 -3.11 3.02 9.81
CA ASN A 59 -1.97 3.11 8.89
C ASN A 59 -1.80 1.84 8.03
N VAL A 60 -2.71 0.86 8.15
CA VAL A 60 -2.71 -0.38 7.38
C VAL A 60 -3.98 -0.53 6.56
N PHE A 61 -3.83 -0.92 5.30
CA PHE A 61 -4.90 -1.08 4.31
C PHE A 61 -4.59 -2.26 3.40
N CYS A 62 -5.60 -2.91 2.83
CA CYS A 62 -5.40 -4.04 1.93
C CYS A 62 -5.84 -3.77 0.49
N CYS A 63 -5.24 -4.48 -0.48
CA CYS A 63 -5.76 -4.49 -1.84
C CYS A 63 -7.07 -5.29 -1.94
N PRO A 64 -7.98 -4.95 -2.86
CA PRO A 64 -9.29 -5.58 -3.01
C PRO A 64 -9.23 -6.85 -3.88
N ASP A 65 -8.30 -7.76 -3.57
CA ASP A 65 -8.19 -9.08 -4.23
C ASP A 65 -8.65 -10.15 -3.23
N VAL A 66 -9.76 -10.81 -3.56
CA VAL A 66 -10.46 -11.73 -2.64
C VAL A 66 -9.69 -13.03 -2.40
N ASP A 67 -8.87 -13.45 -3.37
CA ASP A 67 -8.08 -14.68 -3.28
C ASP A 67 -6.70 -14.41 -2.67
N THR A 68 -6.22 -13.17 -2.78
CA THR A 68 -4.95 -12.70 -2.21
C THR A 68 -5.06 -11.32 -1.57
N ILE A 69 -5.12 -11.27 -0.24
CA ILE A 69 -5.23 -10.01 0.50
C ILE A 69 -3.83 -9.58 0.95
N ASN A 70 -3.18 -8.68 0.20
CA ASN A 70 -1.97 -8.01 0.65
C ASN A 70 -2.32 -6.80 1.53
N VAL A 71 -1.75 -6.76 2.72
CA VAL A 71 -1.86 -5.65 3.67
C VAL A 71 -0.62 -4.77 3.56
N PHE A 72 -0.84 -3.49 3.30
CA PHE A 72 0.18 -2.48 3.16
C PHE A 72 0.09 -1.49 4.32
N LYS A 73 1.23 -1.21 4.94
CA LYS A 73 1.40 -0.11 5.88
C LYS A 73 1.86 1.14 5.12
N ILE A 74 1.25 2.29 5.40
CA ILE A 74 1.67 3.59 4.88
C ILE A 74 2.21 4.47 5.99
N GLU A 75 3.33 5.13 5.74
CA GLU A 75 4.04 5.93 6.74
C GLU A 75 4.58 7.21 6.11
N LYS A 76 4.45 8.32 6.82
CA LYS A 76 5.21 9.54 6.54
C LYS A 76 6.67 9.27 6.91
N VAL A 77 7.57 9.56 5.99
CA VAL A 77 9.02 9.54 6.23
C VAL A 77 9.53 10.96 6.02
N ASP A 78 10.37 11.40 6.96
CA ASP A 78 11.07 12.68 6.90
C ASP A 78 12.11 12.70 5.77
#